data_AF-A0A6A1VYA9-F1
#
_entry.id   AF-A0A6A1VYA9-F1
#
_cell.length_a   1.000
_cell.length_b   1.000
_cell.length_c   1.000
_cell.angle_alpha   90.00
_cell.angle_beta   90.00
_cell.angle_gamma   90.00
#
_symmetry.space_group_name_H-M   'P 1'
#
loop_
_entity.id
_entity.type
_entity.pdbx_description
1 polymer ?
#
loop_
_entity_poly.entity_id
_entity_poly.type
_entity_poly.pdbx_seq_one_letter_code
_entity_poly.pdbx_strand_id
1 'polypeptide(L)'
;MVNLQVCSFNMVGILFLLSLILPTISGDCTCDANTEEKHNSAALHYKLGAIASILLSSVAGVCLPMLGKKIPALRPENDFFFVIKALAAGVILATGFIHILPDSFADLTSPCLNQNPWGNFPFSGFFAMVSAIATLMVDAYATGYYTRLHFNKQANAGELEGGANENDGHVHVHTHAVHGHAHGAVIPTESMTLPELTRHRIIAQVLELGIVFHSVIIGIDMGASQSVSTIRPLVAALSFHQFFEGIGLGGCISQAKFETKSAAIMATFFSLTTPLGAVIGIGISSTYNENSPTSLIVEGTFNGLASGILIYMALVDLLAADFMNPRLQNNFKLQLWVNAALLLGAGCMSLLAKWA
;
A
#
# COMPACT_ATOMS: atom_id res chain seq x y z
N MET A 1 11.93 9.61 24.39
CA MET A 1 12.31 10.04 23.03
C MET A 1 13.25 9.00 22.48
N VAL A 2 12.72 8.03 21.72
CA VAL A 2 13.53 7.00 21.06
C VAL A 2 13.37 7.21 19.57
N ASN A 3 14.51 7.26 18.90
CA ASN A 3 14.78 7.75 17.57
C ASN A 3 13.76 7.39 16.49
N LEU A 4 13.10 8.43 15.96
CA LEU A 4 12.45 8.48 14.65
C LEU A 4 13.47 8.44 13.48
N GLN A 5 14.69 7.96 13.75
CA GLN A 5 15.84 8.00 12.86
C GLN A 5 16.05 6.65 12.14
N VAL A 6 15.46 5.56 12.68
CA VAL A 6 15.57 4.22 12.07
C VAL A 6 14.68 4.08 10.82
N CYS A 7 13.54 4.78 10.75
CA CYS A 7 12.67 4.78 9.55
C CYS A 7 13.19 5.68 8.41
N SER A 8 13.92 6.75 8.73
CA SER A 8 14.57 7.59 7.71
C SER A 8 15.65 6.81 6.94
N PHE A 9 16.29 5.83 7.60
CA PHE A 9 17.39 5.05 7.02
C PHE A 9 16.93 4.08 5.92
N ASN A 10 15.71 3.54 5.99
CA ASN A 10 15.18 2.63 4.94
C ASN A 10 14.60 3.38 3.73
N MET A 11 13.99 4.54 3.93
CA MET A 11 13.44 5.33 2.82
C MET A 11 14.56 5.97 1.97
N VAL A 12 15.65 6.42 2.62
CA VAL A 12 16.88 6.86 1.94
C VAL A 12 17.56 5.68 1.23
N GLY A 13 17.53 4.47 1.81
CA GLY A 13 18.03 3.25 1.16
C GLY A 13 17.23 2.85 -0.08
N ILE A 14 15.90 2.99 -0.07
CA ILE A 14 15.02 2.76 -1.22
C ILE A 14 15.21 3.85 -2.29
N LEU A 15 15.35 5.12 -1.89
CA LEU A 15 15.79 6.22 -2.77
C LEU A 15 17.18 5.98 -3.37
N PHE A 16 18.10 5.40 -2.59
CA PHE A 16 19.45 5.07 -3.03
C PHE A 16 19.42 3.92 -4.04
N LEU A 17 18.61 2.88 -3.79
CA LEU A 17 18.33 1.81 -4.76
C LEU A 17 17.65 2.34 -6.03
N LEU A 18 16.65 3.22 -5.91
CA LEU A 18 15.99 3.89 -7.05
C LEU A 18 16.96 4.81 -7.81
N SER A 19 17.89 5.47 -7.12
CA SER A 19 18.94 6.30 -7.75
C SER A 19 20.04 5.47 -8.41
N LEU A 20 20.29 4.25 -7.92
CA LEU A 20 21.17 3.25 -8.56
C LEU A 20 20.54 2.67 -9.85
N ILE A 21 19.23 2.81 -10.03
CA ILE A 21 18.48 2.42 -11.24
C ILE A 21 18.38 3.58 -12.25
N LEU A 22 18.85 4.79 -11.95
CA LEU A 22 19.01 5.84 -12.97
C LEU A 22 20.26 5.57 -13.81
N PRO A 23 20.17 5.15 -15.08
CA PRO A 23 21.21 5.51 -16.02
C PRO A 23 21.18 7.04 -16.16
N THR A 24 22.33 7.68 -15.99
CA THR A 24 22.54 9.07 -16.41
C THR A 24 22.42 9.13 -17.93
N ILE A 25 21.20 9.33 -18.44
CA ILE A 25 20.96 9.46 -19.88
C ILE A 25 21.20 10.92 -20.27
N SER A 26 22.38 11.18 -20.82
CA SER A 26 22.60 12.31 -21.73
C SER A 26 22.36 11.76 -23.14
N GLY A 27 21.17 11.98 -23.69
CA GLY A 27 20.81 11.57 -25.05
C GLY A 27 20.93 12.74 -26.00
N ASP A 28 22.03 12.83 -26.75
CA ASP A 28 22.11 13.71 -27.92
C ASP A 28 21.21 13.16 -29.03
N CYS A 29 20.17 13.90 -29.36
CA CYS A 29 19.22 13.54 -30.41
C CYS A 29 19.83 13.85 -31.79
N THR A 30 20.00 12.84 -32.63
CA THR A 30 20.23 13.01 -34.08
C THR A 30 19.15 12.27 -34.87
N CYS A 31 18.59 12.96 -35.86
CA CYS A 31 17.38 12.60 -36.60
C CYS A 31 17.71 11.89 -37.92
N ASP A 32 16.93 10.88 -38.33
CA ASP A 32 16.25 10.82 -39.65
C ASP A 32 15.38 9.56 -39.90
N ALA A 33 14.34 9.73 -40.75
CA ALA A 33 13.56 8.75 -41.55
C ALA A 33 12.07 8.38 -41.19
N ASN A 34 11.19 9.39 -41.16
CA ASN A 34 9.94 9.58 -41.96
C ASN A 34 8.85 8.49 -42.22
N THR A 35 8.91 7.27 -41.68
CA THR A 35 7.71 6.38 -41.66
C THR A 35 7.47 5.72 -40.30
N GLU A 36 8.53 5.45 -39.54
CA GLU A 36 8.46 5.02 -38.13
C GLU A 36 8.11 6.18 -37.18
N GLU A 37 8.38 7.43 -37.56
CA GLU A 37 8.14 8.64 -36.74
C GLU A 37 6.67 8.83 -36.36
N LYS A 38 5.72 8.48 -37.24
CA LYS A 38 4.30 8.75 -36.99
C LYS A 38 3.70 7.80 -35.94
N HIS A 39 4.22 6.58 -35.85
CA HIS A 39 3.78 5.58 -34.87
C HIS A 39 4.44 5.81 -33.50
N ASN A 40 5.73 6.16 -33.50
CA ASN A 40 6.49 6.48 -32.28
C ASN A 40 6.06 7.80 -31.63
N SER A 41 5.73 8.83 -32.43
CA SER A 41 5.17 10.10 -31.91
C SER A 41 3.80 9.91 -31.28
N ALA A 42 2.92 9.10 -31.88
CA ALA A 42 1.60 8.81 -31.31
C ALA A 42 1.71 8.03 -29.99
N ALA A 43 2.51 6.95 -29.95
CA ALA A 43 2.75 6.20 -28.73
C ALA A 43 3.32 7.08 -27.61
N LEU A 44 4.28 7.94 -27.92
CA LEU A 44 4.85 8.89 -26.96
C LEU A 44 3.79 9.87 -26.43
N HIS A 45 2.90 10.39 -27.28
CA HIS A 45 1.80 11.26 -26.83
C HIS A 45 0.86 10.55 -25.86
N TYR A 46 0.52 9.28 -26.11
CA TYR A 46 -0.29 8.48 -25.18
C TYR A 46 0.44 8.21 -23.86
N LYS A 47 1.75 7.93 -23.89
CA LYS A 47 2.57 7.74 -22.68
C LYS A 47 2.63 9.02 -21.82
N LEU A 48 2.84 10.18 -22.45
CA LEU A 48 2.85 11.46 -21.74
C LEU A 48 1.46 11.78 -21.16
N GLY A 49 0.39 11.48 -21.90
CA GLY A 49 -0.98 11.56 -21.41
C GLY A 49 -1.23 10.64 -20.21
N ALA A 50 -0.70 9.41 -20.26
CA ALA A 50 -0.79 8.43 -19.18
C ALA A 50 -0.08 8.92 -17.92
N ILE A 51 1.15 9.43 -18.06
CA ILE A 51 1.92 10.00 -16.94
C ILE A 51 1.15 11.13 -16.27
N ALA A 52 0.58 12.05 -17.05
CA ALA A 52 -0.19 13.16 -16.52
C ALA A 52 -1.49 12.69 -15.83
N SER A 53 -2.21 11.73 -16.42
CA SER A 53 -3.47 11.23 -15.84
C SER A 53 -3.23 10.46 -14.55
N ILE A 54 -2.22 9.58 -14.52
CA ILE A 54 -1.84 8.78 -13.34
C ILE A 54 -1.38 9.69 -12.21
N LEU A 55 -0.56 10.71 -12.51
CA LEU A 55 -0.11 11.68 -11.51
C LEU A 55 -1.31 12.43 -10.91
N LEU A 56 -2.20 12.95 -11.76
CA LEU A 56 -3.36 13.71 -11.31
C LEU A 56 -4.33 12.84 -10.49
N SER A 57 -4.59 11.61 -10.94
CA SER A 57 -5.44 10.66 -10.21
C SER A 57 -4.83 10.27 -8.88
N SER A 58 -3.52 10.05 -8.81
CA SER A 58 -2.81 9.73 -7.57
C SER A 58 -2.92 10.85 -6.54
N VAL A 59 -2.60 12.08 -6.97
CA VAL A 59 -2.66 13.27 -6.10
C VAL A 59 -4.10 13.49 -5.61
N ALA A 60 -5.08 13.41 -6.51
CA ALA A 60 -6.49 13.56 -6.15
C ALA A 60 -6.94 12.48 -5.15
N GLY A 61 -6.57 11.23 -5.40
CA GLY A 61 -6.93 10.08 -4.55
C GLY A 61 -6.36 10.21 -3.15
N VAL A 62 -5.05 10.47 -3.01
CA VAL A 62 -4.38 10.56 -1.70
C VAL A 62 -4.77 11.81 -0.92
N CYS A 63 -4.99 12.93 -1.60
CA CYS A 63 -5.35 14.18 -0.94
C CYS A 63 -6.81 14.21 -0.45
N LEU A 64 -7.73 13.46 -1.08
CA LEU A 64 -9.15 13.49 -0.75
C LEU A 64 -9.40 13.10 0.72
N PRO A 65 -8.93 11.95 1.25
CA PRO A 65 -9.06 11.63 2.68
C PRO A 65 -8.31 12.59 3.60
N MET A 66 -7.20 13.17 3.15
CA MET A 66 -6.40 14.11 3.96
C MET A 66 -7.11 15.46 4.18
N LEU A 67 -8.02 15.83 3.27
CA LEU A 67 -8.88 17.02 3.40
C LEU A 67 -9.98 16.85 4.45
N GLY A 68 -10.12 15.67 5.08
CA GLY A 68 -11.10 15.39 6.15
C GLY A 68 -11.03 16.34 7.35
N LYS A 69 -9.88 16.97 7.61
CA LYS A 69 -9.76 18.02 8.64
C LYS A 69 -10.54 19.30 8.27
N LYS A 70 -10.68 19.59 6.97
CA LYS A 70 -11.33 20.80 6.44
C LYS A 70 -12.76 20.53 5.98
N ILE A 71 -13.05 19.32 5.48
CA ILE A 71 -14.34 18.94 4.90
C ILE A 71 -15.07 17.97 5.85
N PRO A 72 -16.21 18.36 6.46
CA PRO A 72 -16.95 17.52 7.41
C PRO A 72 -17.43 16.17 6.84
N ALA A 73 -17.68 16.09 5.53
CA ALA A 73 -18.07 14.86 4.85
C ALA A 73 -16.97 13.80 4.78
N LEU A 74 -15.70 14.21 4.82
CA LEU A 74 -14.52 13.35 4.70
C LEU A 74 -13.84 13.09 6.05
N ARG A 75 -14.50 13.50 7.14
CA ARG A 75 -14.06 13.19 8.49
C ARG A 75 -14.12 11.66 8.70
N PRO A 76 -13.11 11.05 9.33
CA PRO A 76 -13.13 9.60 9.64
C PRO A 76 -14.37 9.17 10.42
N GLU A 77 -14.99 10.09 11.16
CA GLU A 77 -16.21 9.87 11.92
C GLU A 77 -17.49 10.02 11.08
N ASN A 78 -17.43 10.13 9.75
CA ASN A 78 -18.62 10.24 8.89
C ASN A 78 -18.96 8.90 8.22
N ASP A 79 -20.25 8.56 8.15
CA ASP A 79 -20.74 7.36 7.44
C ASP A 79 -20.28 7.34 5.97
N PHE A 80 -20.21 8.51 5.34
CA PHE A 80 -19.76 8.65 3.95
C PHE A 80 -18.28 8.23 3.77
N PHE A 81 -17.44 8.49 4.76
CA PHE A 81 -16.03 8.09 4.74
C PHE A 81 -15.89 6.56 4.79
N PHE A 82 -16.69 5.88 5.63
CA PHE A 82 -16.74 4.42 5.68
C PHE A 82 -17.12 3.80 4.32
N VAL A 83 -18.13 4.38 3.65
CA VAL A 83 -18.59 3.89 2.34
C VAL A 83 -17.50 4.06 1.27
N ILE A 84 -16.84 5.22 1.21
CA ILE A 84 -15.73 5.45 0.28
C ILE A 84 -14.54 4.52 0.57
N LYS A 85 -14.20 4.33 1.84
CA LYS A 85 -13.09 3.45 2.24
C LYS A 85 -13.37 1.99 1.86
N ALA A 86 -14.62 1.53 2.02
CA ALA A 86 -15.03 0.19 1.59
C ALA A 86 -15.00 0.02 0.06
N LEU A 87 -15.43 1.03 -0.69
CA LEU A 87 -15.30 1.07 -2.15
C LEU A 87 -13.83 0.93 -2.58
N ALA A 88 -12.94 1.73 -1.97
CA ALA A 88 -11.51 1.68 -2.23
C ALA A 88 -10.90 0.31 -1.86
N ALA A 89 -11.26 -0.25 -0.71
CA ALA A 89 -10.81 -1.58 -0.30
C ALA A 89 -11.25 -2.68 -1.28
N GLY A 90 -12.45 -2.57 -1.86
CA GLY A 90 -12.90 -3.47 -2.92
C GLY A 90 -12.08 -3.37 -4.19
N VAL A 91 -11.74 -2.13 -4.61
CA VAL A 91 -10.85 -1.91 -5.76
C VAL A 91 -9.49 -2.54 -5.49
N ILE A 92 -8.84 -2.25 -4.35
CA ILE A 92 -7.52 -2.79 -3.98
C ILE A 92 -7.53 -4.33 -3.94
N LEU A 93 -8.58 -4.92 -3.35
CA LEU A 93 -8.72 -6.37 -3.28
C LEU A 93 -8.79 -7.00 -4.68
N ALA A 94 -9.58 -6.41 -5.58
CA ALA A 94 -9.68 -6.86 -6.96
C ALA A 94 -8.40 -6.56 -7.77
N THR A 95 -7.69 -5.48 -7.50
CA THR A 95 -6.36 -5.22 -8.09
C THR A 95 -5.42 -6.38 -7.76
N GLY A 96 -5.33 -6.78 -6.49
CA GLY A 96 -4.51 -7.92 -6.08
C GLY A 96 -4.91 -9.22 -6.78
N PHE A 97 -6.17 -9.63 -6.65
CA PHE A 97 -6.63 -10.95 -7.14
C PHE A 97 -6.82 -11.06 -8.66
N ILE A 98 -7.31 -10.01 -9.31
CA ILE A 98 -7.83 -10.08 -10.68
C ILE A 98 -6.90 -9.39 -11.69
N HIS A 99 -6.13 -8.40 -11.26
CA HIS A 99 -5.19 -7.71 -12.14
C HIS A 99 -3.76 -8.24 -11.97
N ILE A 100 -3.18 -8.08 -10.78
CA ILE A 100 -1.75 -8.30 -10.58
C ILE A 100 -1.38 -9.78 -10.49
N LEU A 101 -2.18 -10.57 -9.75
CA LEU A 101 -1.88 -11.99 -9.58
C LEU A 101 -1.91 -12.75 -10.90
N PRO A 102 -2.90 -12.57 -11.79
CA PRO A 102 -2.90 -13.21 -13.10
C PRO A 102 -1.73 -12.79 -13.98
N ASP A 103 -1.33 -11.51 -13.97
CA ASP A 103 -0.17 -11.03 -14.72
C ASP A 103 1.11 -11.74 -14.24
N SER A 104 1.29 -11.85 -12.92
CA SER A 104 2.38 -12.66 -12.34
C SER A 104 2.37 -14.11 -12.81
N PHE A 105 1.19 -14.73 -12.98
CA PHE A 105 1.10 -16.08 -13.53
C PHE A 105 1.47 -16.10 -15.01
N ALA A 106 1.02 -15.13 -15.81
CA ALA A 106 1.34 -15.04 -17.23
C ALA A 106 2.86 -14.93 -17.45
N ASP A 107 3.55 -14.13 -16.64
CA ASP A 107 5.00 -13.94 -16.76
C ASP A 107 5.78 -15.19 -16.35
N LEU A 108 5.50 -15.73 -15.17
CA LEU A 108 6.23 -16.87 -14.61
C LEU A 108 5.89 -18.20 -15.30
N THR A 109 4.78 -18.27 -16.04
CA THR A 109 4.43 -19.46 -16.85
C THR A 109 4.59 -19.24 -18.35
N SER A 110 5.22 -18.13 -18.73
CA SER A 110 5.47 -17.79 -20.13
C SER A 110 6.26 -18.88 -20.86
N PRO A 111 5.94 -19.18 -22.13
CA PRO A 111 6.72 -20.10 -22.97
C PRO A 111 8.18 -19.70 -23.17
N CYS A 112 8.53 -18.43 -22.88
CA CYS A 112 9.90 -17.92 -22.93
C CYS A 112 10.75 -18.37 -21.73
N LEU A 113 10.17 -19.04 -20.72
CA LEU A 113 10.86 -19.60 -19.58
C LEU A 113 11.00 -21.12 -19.70
N ASN A 114 12.06 -21.66 -19.08
CA ASN A 114 12.24 -23.11 -19.00
C ASN A 114 11.12 -23.75 -18.16
N GLN A 115 10.54 -24.84 -18.66
CA GLN A 115 9.49 -25.58 -17.92
C GLN A 115 9.91 -26.00 -16.51
N ASN A 116 11.20 -26.32 -16.31
CA ASN A 116 11.74 -26.56 -14.99
C ASN A 116 12.62 -25.37 -14.56
N PRO A 117 12.37 -24.71 -13.42
CA PRO A 117 11.31 -24.98 -12.43
C PRO A 117 9.96 -24.31 -12.72
N TRP A 118 9.91 -23.32 -13.63
CA TRP A 118 8.86 -22.31 -13.69
C TRP A 118 7.46 -22.83 -14.08
N GLY A 119 7.38 -23.83 -14.97
CA GLY A 119 6.12 -24.45 -15.37
C GLY A 119 5.62 -25.55 -14.42
N ASN A 120 6.48 -26.04 -13.50
CA ASN A 120 6.17 -27.17 -12.64
C ASN A 120 5.62 -26.78 -11.26
N PHE A 121 5.75 -25.50 -10.88
CA PHE A 121 5.35 -25.01 -9.56
C PHE A 121 4.70 -23.62 -9.68
N PRO A 122 3.58 -23.35 -8.98
CA PRO A 122 2.88 -22.07 -9.05
C PRO A 122 3.62 -20.98 -8.25
N PHE A 123 4.76 -20.52 -8.78
CA PHE A 123 5.61 -19.51 -8.12
C PHE A 123 4.86 -18.21 -7.79
N SER A 124 3.97 -17.75 -8.68
CA SER A 124 3.15 -16.55 -8.46
C SER A 124 2.32 -16.64 -7.19
N GLY A 125 1.58 -17.75 -7.03
CA GLY A 125 0.80 -18.02 -5.81
C GLY A 125 1.68 -18.22 -4.57
N PHE A 126 2.84 -18.85 -4.72
CA PHE A 126 3.81 -18.98 -3.63
C PHE A 126 4.33 -17.61 -3.16
N PHE A 127 4.74 -16.73 -4.07
CA PHE A 127 5.21 -15.38 -3.71
C PHE A 127 4.11 -14.55 -3.07
N ALA A 128 2.88 -14.60 -3.60
CA ALA A 128 1.73 -13.93 -2.98
C ALA A 128 1.44 -14.45 -1.56
N MET A 129 1.50 -15.75 -1.34
CA MET A 129 1.31 -16.34 -0.01
C MET A 129 2.44 -15.91 0.95
N VAL A 130 3.70 -16.00 0.51
CA VAL A 130 4.86 -15.63 1.34
C VAL A 130 4.81 -14.16 1.72
N SER A 131 4.48 -13.27 0.78
CA SER A 131 4.39 -11.84 1.08
C SER A 131 3.21 -11.52 2.01
N ALA A 132 2.04 -12.14 1.82
CA ALA A 132 0.91 -11.97 2.74
C ALA A 132 1.25 -12.42 4.17
N ILE A 133 1.94 -13.56 4.32
CA ILE A 133 2.42 -14.03 5.63
C ILE A 133 3.49 -13.08 6.20
N ALA A 134 4.42 -12.61 5.37
CA ALA A 134 5.44 -11.67 5.82
C ALA A 134 4.83 -10.35 6.31
N THR A 135 3.83 -9.82 5.60
CA THR A 135 3.06 -8.64 6.02
C THR A 135 2.39 -8.87 7.36
N LEU A 136 1.70 -10.00 7.55
CA LEU A 136 1.13 -10.39 8.84
C LEU A 136 2.17 -10.45 9.96
N MET A 137 3.34 -11.04 9.70
CA MET A 137 4.42 -11.14 10.68
C MET A 137 4.93 -9.75 11.09
N VAL A 138 5.09 -8.83 10.12
CA VAL A 138 5.48 -7.44 10.39
C VAL A 138 4.45 -6.76 11.28
N ASP A 139 3.16 -6.85 10.94
CA ASP A 139 2.08 -6.26 11.75
C ASP A 139 2.01 -6.83 13.15
N ALA A 140 2.11 -8.15 13.28
CA ALA A 140 2.03 -8.85 14.56
C ALA A 140 3.22 -8.52 15.46
N TYR A 141 4.44 -8.56 14.92
CA TYR A 141 5.64 -8.25 15.71
C TYR A 141 5.71 -6.79 16.09
N ALA A 142 5.37 -5.89 15.17
CA ALA A 142 5.39 -4.47 15.47
C ALA A 142 4.32 -4.14 16.53
N THR A 143 3.09 -4.62 16.38
CA THR A 143 2.02 -4.47 17.39
C THR A 143 2.43 -5.05 18.74
N GLY A 144 3.01 -6.26 18.75
CA GLY A 144 3.47 -6.93 19.97
C GLY A 144 4.61 -6.17 20.67
N TYR A 145 5.57 -5.66 19.92
CA TYR A 145 6.68 -4.87 20.44
C TYR A 145 6.21 -3.59 21.12
N TYR A 146 5.34 -2.81 20.45
CA TYR A 146 4.82 -1.56 21.00
C TYR A 146 3.91 -1.79 22.20
N THR A 147 3.08 -2.84 22.16
CA THR A 147 2.24 -3.22 23.31
C THR A 147 3.08 -3.52 24.54
N ARG A 148 4.18 -4.28 24.39
CA ARG A 148 5.10 -4.60 25.50
C ARG A 148 5.82 -3.38 26.05
N LEU A 149 6.30 -2.48 25.19
CA LEU A 149 6.91 -1.22 25.62
C LEU A 149 5.94 -0.36 26.44
N HIS A 150 4.66 -0.34 26.04
CA HIS A 150 3.62 0.39 26.75
C HIS A 150 3.38 -0.15 28.15
N PHE A 151 3.22 -1.46 28.29
CA PHE A 151 3.03 -2.09 29.60
C PHE A 151 4.25 -1.91 30.50
N ASN A 152 5.47 -2.05 29.97
CA ASN A 152 6.69 -1.79 30.76
C ASN A 152 6.77 -0.33 31.22
N LYS A 153 6.37 0.64 30.38
CA LYS A 153 6.38 2.05 30.76
C LYS A 153 5.33 2.37 31.83
N GLN A 154 4.15 1.76 31.77
CA GLN A 154 3.13 1.91 32.81
C GLN A 154 3.53 1.24 34.12
N ALA A 155 4.12 0.04 34.06
CA ALA A 155 4.66 -0.64 35.25
C ALA A 155 5.72 0.23 35.95
N ASN A 156 6.69 0.76 35.19
CA ASN A 156 7.74 1.62 35.73
C ASN A 156 7.21 2.98 36.23
N ALA A 157 6.15 3.53 35.63
CA ALA A 157 5.54 4.78 36.09
C ALA A 157 4.76 4.58 37.40
N GLY A 158 4.08 3.43 37.56
CA GLY A 158 3.40 3.07 38.81
C GLY A 158 4.35 2.83 39.98
N GLU A 159 5.57 2.35 39.73
CA GLU A 159 6.61 2.21 40.77
C GLU A 159 7.19 3.58 41.20
N LEU A 160 7.24 4.57 40.30
CA LEU A 160 7.75 5.92 40.60
C LEU A 160 6.75 6.79 41.38
N GLU A 161 5.44 6.57 41.24
CA GLU A 161 4.41 7.26 42.04
C GLU A 161 4.15 6.60 43.41
N GLY A 162 4.65 5.38 43.64
CA GLY A 162 4.57 4.68 44.94
C GLY A 162 5.64 5.10 45.96
N GLY A 163 6.52 6.05 45.62
CA GLY A 163 7.72 6.41 46.39
C GLY A 163 7.62 7.66 47.27
N ALA A 164 6.43 8.04 47.75
CA ALA A 164 6.28 9.17 48.67
C ALA A 164 5.14 8.98 49.70
N ASN A 165 5.37 8.12 50.70
CA ASN A 165 4.93 8.35 52.09
C ASN A 165 5.61 7.36 53.05
N GLU A 166 6.27 7.89 54.08
CA GLU A 166 6.92 7.16 55.18
C GLU A 166 5.92 6.68 56.26
N ASN A 167 6.29 5.55 56.91
CA ASN A 167 5.81 4.98 58.20
C ASN A 167 4.32 4.59 58.27
N ASP A 168 3.89 3.47 58.83
CA ASP A 168 4.33 2.69 60.00
C ASP A 168 3.84 1.23 59.83
N GLY A 169 4.42 0.29 60.59
CA GLY A 169 4.45 -1.13 60.29
C GLY A 169 3.11 -1.88 60.21
N HIS A 170 3.07 -2.95 59.40
CA HIS A 170 2.45 -4.23 59.74
C HIS A 170 2.82 -5.31 58.72
N VAL A 171 3.07 -6.51 59.24
CA VAL A 171 3.48 -7.75 58.56
C VAL A 171 2.44 -8.22 57.54
N HIS A 172 2.84 -8.54 56.29
CA HIS A 172 2.14 -9.57 55.51
C HIS A 172 2.98 -10.23 54.40
N VAL A 173 3.45 -11.43 54.72
CA VAL A 173 3.69 -12.63 53.87
C VAL A 173 3.83 -12.44 52.35
N HIS A 174 5.02 -12.72 51.83
CA HIS A 174 5.22 -13.05 50.42
C HIS A 174 4.66 -14.45 50.13
N THR A 175 3.66 -14.57 49.26
CA THR A 175 3.31 -15.84 48.59
C THR A 175 3.28 -15.59 47.09
N HIS A 176 4.08 -16.37 46.37
CA HIS A 176 4.14 -16.35 44.92
C HIS A 176 2.86 -16.94 44.30
N ALA A 177 2.46 -16.31 43.18
CA ALA A 177 1.79 -16.88 42.02
C ALA A 177 0.29 -17.24 42.07
N VAL A 178 -0.34 -16.91 40.93
CA VAL A 178 -1.59 -17.43 40.36
C VAL A 178 -2.89 -16.77 40.86
N HIS A 179 -3.27 -15.62 40.27
CA HIS A 179 -4.55 -15.47 39.56
C HIS A 179 -4.62 -14.10 38.84
N GLY A 180 -4.31 -14.06 37.54
CA GLY A 180 -4.49 -12.88 36.71
C GLY A 180 -5.95 -12.77 36.25
N HIS A 181 -6.84 -12.23 37.10
CA HIS A 181 -8.10 -11.67 36.60
C HIS A 181 -7.83 -10.27 36.06
N ALA A 182 -7.61 -10.20 34.74
CA ALA A 182 -7.62 -8.95 34.01
C ALA A 182 -9.03 -8.36 34.05
N HIS A 183 -9.30 -7.47 35.00
CA HIS A 183 -10.38 -6.52 34.84
C HIS A 183 -9.95 -5.53 33.77
N GLY A 184 -10.59 -5.65 32.60
CA GLY A 184 -10.47 -4.69 31.52
C GLY A 184 -10.74 -3.30 32.07
N ALA A 185 -9.70 -2.48 32.14
CA ALA A 185 -9.85 -1.06 32.32
C ALA A 185 -10.57 -0.54 31.08
N VAL A 186 -11.88 -0.34 31.21
CA VAL A 186 -12.65 0.52 30.31
C VAL A 186 -12.09 1.92 30.50
N ILE A 187 -11.10 2.28 29.67
CA ILE A 187 -10.71 3.67 29.52
C ILE A 187 -11.83 4.34 28.72
N PRO A 188 -12.44 5.42 29.25
CA PRO A 188 -13.47 6.14 28.53
C PRO A 188 -12.91 6.74 27.23
N THR A 189 -13.71 6.62 26.19
CA THR A 189 -13.59 7.19 24.85
C THR A 189 -13.10 8.65 24.85
N GLU A 190 -11.96 8.91 24.19
CA GLU A 190 -11.78 9.97 23.14
C GLU A 190 -10.32 10.15 22.66
N SER A 191 -9.32 9.52 23.29
CA SER A 191 -7.93 9.57 22.81
C SER A 191 -7.42 8.20 22.37
N MET A 192 -7.12 8.05 21.08
CA MET A 192 -6.44 6.85 20.54
C MET A 192 -5.18 6.56 21.35
N THR A 193 -5.01 5.32 21.80
CA THR A 193 -3.85 4.94 22.61
C THR A 193 -2.58 4.94 21.74
N LEU A 194 -1.42 5.26 22.32
CA LEU A 194 -0.15 5.29 21.56
C LEU A 194 0.22 3.94 20.87
N PRO A 195 -0.16 2.74 21.40
CA PRO A 195 -0.08 1.48 20.64
C PRO A 195 -0.92 1.49 19.36
N GLU A 196 -2.17 1.97 19.41
CA GLU A 196 -3.06 2.04 18.26
C GLU A 196 -2.55 3.03 17.21
N LEU A 197 -2.09 4.22 17.61
CA LEU A 197 -1.48 5.18 16.70
C LEU A 197 -0.27 4.59 15.98
N THR A 198 0.57 3.85 16.71
CA THR A 198 1.76 3.25 16.13
C THR A 198 1.40 2.13 15.14
N ARG A 199 0.40 1.32 15.47
CA ARG A 199 -0.16 0.30 14.56
C ARG A 199 -0.60 0.92 13.23
N HIS A 200 -1.39 1.99 13.27
CA HIS A 200 -1.83 2.67 12.05
C HIS A 200 -0.66 3.24 11.22
N ARG A 201 0.41 3.69 11.87
CA ARG A 201 1.62 4.15 11.18
C ARG A 201 2.35 3.01 10.46
N ILE A 202 2.52 1.87 11.12
CA ILE A 202 3.14 0.68 10.53
C ILE A 202 2.33 0.22 9.33
N ILE A 203 1.01 0.05 9.49
CA ILE A 203 0.09 -0.33 8.40
C ILE A 203 0.25 0.63 7.21
N ALA A 204 0.27 1.94 7.46
CA ALA A 204 0.44 2.93 6.41
C ALA A 204 1.81 2.84 5.70
N GLN A 205 2.88 2.52 6.43
CA GLN A 205 4.23 2.36 5.86
C GLN A 205 4.38 1.05 5.09
N VAL A 206 3.82 -0.04 5.58
CA VAL A 206 3.84 -1.35 4.91
C VAL A 206 2.99 -1.30 3.63
N LEU A 207 1.83 -0.63 3.70
CA LEU A 207 1.01 -0.33 2.52
C LEU A 207 1.80 0.47 1.49
N GLU A 208 2.44 1.57 1.90
CA GLU A 208 3.24 2.40 1.01
C GLU A 208 4.38 1.59 0.37
N LEU A 209 5.07 0.73 1.13
CA LEU A 209 6.12 -0.14 0.61
C LEU A 209 5.60 -1.10 -0.47
N GLY A 210 4.47 -1.77 -0.21
CA GLY A 210 3.83 -2.67 -1.17
C GLY A 210 3.41 -1.97 -2.46
N ILE A 211 2.79 -0.79 -2.31
CA ILE A 211 2.38 0.03 -3.45
C ILE A 211 3.59 0.50 -4.25
N VAL A 212 4.69 0.92 -3.61
CA VAL A 212 5.89 1.43 -4.30
C VAL A 212 6.49 0.38 -5.21
N PHE A 213 6.71 -0.85 -4.74
CA PHE A 213 7.33 -1.89 -5.57
C PHE A 213 6.50 -2.23 -6.81
N HIS A 214 5.19 -2.34 -6.64
CA HIS A 214 4.28 -2.62 -7.75
C HIS A 214 4.19 -1.45 -8.75
N SER A 215 4.10 -0.23 -8.22
CA SER A 215 3.95 1.01 -9.00
C SER A 215 5.16 1.30 -9.88
N VAL A 216 6.39 0.96 -9.43
CA VAL A 216 7.60 1.14 -10.23
C VAL A 216 7.59 0.23 -11.45
N ILE A 217 7.29 -1.05 -11.26
CA ILE A 217 7.31 -2.06 -12.31
C ILE A 217 6.24 -1.73 -13.37
N ILE A 218 4.98 -1.57 -12.94
CA ILE A 218 3.90 -1.14 -13.85
C ILE A 218 4.24 0.15 -14.60
N GLY A 219 4.86 1.12 -13.91
CA GLY A 219 5.33 2.34 -14.53
C GLY A 219 6.29 2.04 -15.67
N ILE A 220 7.35 1.28 -15.40
CA ILE A 220 8.36 0.90 -16.39
C ILE A 220 7.73 0.18 -17.58
N ASP A 221 6.86 -0.82 -17.35
CA ASP A 221 6.25 -1.60 -18.42
C ASP A 221 5.34 -0.75 -19.31
N MET A 222 4.50 0.10 -18.71
CA MET A 222 3.67 1.04 -19.46
C MET A 222 4.52 2.04 -20.26
N GLY A 223 5.61 2.54 -19.67
CA GLY A 223 6.54 3.44 -20.33
C GLY A 223 7.32 2.79 -21.47
N ALA A 224 7.68 1.52 -21.32
CA ALA A 224 8.42 0.75 -22.30
C ALA A 224 7.54 0.27 -23.47
N SER A 225 6.25 0.02 -23.23
CA SER A 225 5.29 -0.47 -24.23
C SER A 225 5.24 0.42 -25.48
N GLN A 226 5.28 -0.17 -26.68
CA GLN A 226 5.19 0.59 -27.94
C GLN A 226 3.80 0.53 -28.60
N SER A 227 2.90 -0.25 -28.02
CA SER A 227 1.57 -0.52 -28.58
C SER A 227 0.53 0.47 -28.03
N VAL A 228 0.02 1.36 -28.87
CA VAL A 228 -1.06 2.29 -28.50
C VAL A 228 -2.33 1.55 -28.08
N SER A 229 -2.62 0.40 -28.71
CA SER A 229 -3.75 -0.47 -28.35
C SER A 229 -3.64 -1.07 -26.95
N THR A 230 -2.41 -1.21 -26.44
CA THR A 230 -2.12 -1.67 -25.08
C THR A 230 -2.13 -0.48 -24.13
N ILE A 231 -1.42 0.61 -24.44
CA ILE A 231 -1.31 1.80 -23.58
C ILE A 231 -2.68 2.41 -23.27
N ARG A 232 -3.56 2.56 -24.26
CA ARG A 232 -4.84 3.26 -24.10
C ARG A 232 -5.76 2.67 -23.01
N PRO A 233 -6.10 1.37 -23.02
CA PRO A 233 -6.89 0.77 -21.94
C PRO A 233 -6.12 0.74 -20.61
N LEU A 234 -4.81 0.50 -20.64
CA LEU A 234 -3.94 0.61 -19.47
C LEU A 234 -4.04 1.97 -18.79
N VAL A 235 -4.00 3.09 -19.53
CA VAL A 235 -4.14 4.44 -18.92
C VAL A 235 -5.41 4.56 -18.08
N ALA A 236 -6.54 4.07 -18.60
CA ALA A 236 -7.81 4.13 -17.92
C ALA A 236 -7.82 3.24 -16.66
N ALA A 237 -7.34 2.01 -16.79
CA ALA A 237 -7.23 1.06 -15.69
C ALA A 237 -6.28 1.55 -14.59
N LEU A 238 -5.06 1.97 -14.96
CA LEU A 238 -4.04 2.51 -14.07
C LEU A 238 -4.54 3.77 -13.35
N SER A 239 -5.11 4.74 -14.07
CA SER A 239 -5.62 5.96 -13.44
C SER A 239 -6.76 5.68 -12.46
N PHE A 240 -7.62 4.70 -12.77
CA PHE A 240 -8.73 4.32 -11.91
C PHE A 240 -8.26 3.63 -10.62
N HIS A 241 -7.47 2.56 -10.71
CA HIS A 241 -7.04 1.87 -9.49
C HIS A 241 -6.10 2.74 -8.67
N GLN A 242 -5.21 3.52 -9.30
CA GLN A 242 -4.31 4.44 -8.60
C GLN A 242 -5.07 5.51 -7.82
N PHE A 243 -6.20 6.01 -8.35
CA PHE A 243 -7.06 6.93 -7.61
C PHE A 243 -7.60 6.30 -6.31
N PHE A 244 -8.14 5.08 -6.39
CA PHE A 244 -8.74 4.39 -5.25
C PHE A 244 -7.70 3.84 -4.27
N GLU A 245 -6.54 3.39 -4.74
CA GLU A 245 -5.38 3.09 -3.91
C GLU A 245 -4.91 4.32 -3.15
N GLY A 246 -4.90 5.49 -3.80
CA GLY A 246 -4.63 6.76 -3.17
C GLY A 246 -5.64 7.08 -2.06
N ILE A 247 -6.93 6.83 -2.28
CA ILE A 247 -7.96 6.99 -1.24
C ILE A 247 -7.68 6.05 -0.04
N GLY A 248 -7.31 4.79 -0.31
CA GLY A 248 -6.94 3.84 0.73
C GLY A 248 -5.76 4.33 1.57
N LEU A 249 -4.65 4.68 0.92
CA LEU A 249 -3.45 5.19 1.58
C LEU A 249 -3.71 6.51 2.32
N GLY A 250 -4.38 7.47 1.68
CA GLY A 250 -4.75 8.75 2.29
C GLY A 250 -5.62 8.55 3.53
N GLY A 251 -6.52 7.57 3.50
CA GLY A 251 -7.33 7.16 4.65
C GLY A 251 -6.47 6.63 5.80
N CYS A 252 -5.48 5.79 5.51
CA CYS A 252 -4.50 5.31 6.49
C CYS A 252 -3.64 6.44 7.07
N ILE A 253 -3.14 7.36 6.23
CA ILE A 253 -2.37 8.55 6.65
C ILE A 253 -3.21 9.44 7.58
N SER A 254 -4.49 9.66 7.26
CA SER A 254 -5.41 10.47 8.05
C SER A 254 -5.64 9.86 9.44
N GLN A 255 -5.80 8.54 9.51
CA GLN A 255 -5.97 7.79 10.77
C GLN A 255 -4.69 7.71 11.61
N ALA A 256 -3.52 7.62 10.97
CA ALA A 256 -2.22 7.51 11.64
C ALA A 256 -1.72 8.81 12.31
N LYS A 257 -2.46 9.93 12.14
CA LYS A 257 -2.13 11.27 12.68
C LYS A 257 -0.65 11.63 12.51
N PHE A 258 -0.12 11.40 11.31
CA PHE A 258 1.24 11.83 10.96
C PHE A 258 1.37 13.35 11.03
N GLU A 259 2.59 13.82 11.28
CA GLU A 259 2.92 15.24 11.06
C GLU A 259 2.71 15.58 9.58
N THR A 260 2.30 16.82 9.29
CA THR A 260 2.01 17.25 7.92
C THR A 260 3.19 17.03 6.97
N LYS A 261 4.44 17.14 7.47
CA LYS A 261 5.64 16.85 6.68
C LYS A 261 5.71 15.37 6.28
N SER A 262 5.59 14.44 7.23
CA SER A 262 5.59 13.00 6.94
C SER A 262 4.44 12.60 6.02
N ALA A 263 3.23 13.12 6.28
CA ALA A 263 2.07 12.86 5.44
C ALA A 263 2.27 13.38 3.99
N ALA A 264 2.85 14.57 3.82
CA ALA A 264 3.16 15.13 2.51
C ALA A 264 4.25 14.33 1.78
N ILE A 265 5.28 13.87 2.51
CA ILE A 265 6.32 13.00 1.96
C ILE A 265 5.69 11.71 1.43
N MET A 266 4.88 11.02 2.24
CA MET A 266 4.24 9.76 1.82
C MET A 266 3.33 9.96 0.60
N ALA A 267 2.49 11.01 0.62
CA ALA A 267 1.63 11.35 -0.51
C ALA A 267 2.42 11.67 -1.79
N THR A 268 3.60 12.28 -1.65
CA THR A 268 4.49 12.60 -2.77
C THR A 268 5.11 11.33 -3.35
N PHE A 269 5.61 10.42 -2.51
CA PHE A 269 6.15 9.13 -2.95
C PHE A 269 5.10 8.32 -3.70
N PHE A 270 3.91 8.16 -3.11
CA PHE A 270 2.80 7.48 -3.75
C PHE A 270 2.49 8.06 -5.15
N SER A 271 2.46 9.40 -5.26
CA SER A 271 2.07 10.05 -6.51
C SER A 271 3.14 10.05 -7.60
N LEU A 272 4.43 10.05 -7.22
CA LEU A 272 5.52 10.14 -8.18
C LEU A 272 6.09 8.79 -8.62
N THR A 273 5.88 7.73 -7.84
CA THR A 273 6.50 6.42 -8.12
C THR A 273 6.14 5.89 -9.52
N THR A 274 4.85 5.79 -9.86
CA THR A 274 4.42 5.29 -11.18
C THR A 274 4.83 6.21 -12.33
N PRO A 275 4.63 7.54 -12.25
CA PRO A 275 5.16 8.48 -13.25
C PRO A 275 6.67 8.35 -13.50
N LEU A 276 7.47 8.22 -12.44
CA LEU A 276 8.91 8.05 -12.56
C LEU A 276 9.27 6.71 -13.21
N GLY A 277 8.59 5.63 -12.83
CA GLY A 277 8.71 4.34 -13.50
C GLY A 277 8.43 4.46 -15.00
N ALA A 278 7.37 5.16 -15.39
CA ALA A 278 7.02 5.38 -16.80
C ALA A 278 8.05 6.21 -17.57
N VAL A 279 8.63 7.24 -16.94
CA VAL A 279 9.73 8.00 -17.55
C VAL A 279 10.96 7.11 -17.77
N ILE A 280 11.30 6.27 -16.79
CA ILE A 280 12.40 5.30 -16.91
C ILE A 280 12.09 4.31 -18.05
N GLY A 281 10.88 3.75 -18.08
CA GLY A 281 10.39 2.84 -19.10
C GLY A 281 10.51 3.42 -20.51
N ILE A 282 10.13 4.69 -20.71
CA ILE A 282 10.34 5.40 -21.98
C ILE A 282 11.83 5.44 -22.34
N GLY A 283 12.69 5.81 -21.39
CA GLY A 283 14.13 5.94 -21.60
C GLY A 283 14.85 4.64 -21.96
N ILE A 284 14.40 3.50 -21.40
CA ILE A 284 15.00 2.18 -21.68
C ILE A 284 14.28 1.41 -22.79
N SER A 285 13.21 1.98 -23.37
CA SER A 285 12.28 1.26 -24.25
C SER A 285 12.91 0.65 -25.50
N SER A 286 14.04 1.19 -25.97
CA SER A 286 14.79 0.64 -27.13
C SER A 286 15.60 -0.61 -26.80
N THR A 287 15.92 -0.82 -25.51
CA THR A 287 16.76 -1.94 -25.02
C THR A 287 16.00 -2.94 -24.18
N TYR A 288 14.84 -2.55 -23.66
CA TYR A 288 13.99 -3.40 -22.84
C TYR A 288 13.28 -4.45 -23.71
N ASN A 289 13.36 -5.70 -23.30
CA ASN A 289 12.64 -6.81 -23.92
C ASN A 289 11.78 -7.50 -22.87
N GLU A 290 10.48 -7.20 -22.91
CA GLU A 290 9.43 -7.76 -22.05
C GLU A 290 9.40 -9.30 -22.10
N ASN A 291 9.79 -9.91 -23.23
CA ASN A 291 9.80 -11.37 -23.41
C ASN A 291 11.13 -12.03 -22.98
N SER A 292 12.09 -11.26 -22.45
CA SER A 292 13.34 -11.83 -21.97
C SER A 292 13.12 -12.63 -20.67
N PRO A 293 13.82 -13.77 -20.47
CA PRO A 293 13.65 -14.57 -19.26
C PRO A 293 13.86 -13.78 -17.96
N THR A 294 14.81 -12.84 -17.96
CA THR A 294 15.08 -11.99 -16.80
C THR A 294 13.93 -11.03 -16.51
N SER A 295 13.34 -10.40 -17.54
CA SER A 295 12.19 -9.51 -17.39
C SER A 295 11.02 -10.25 -16.77
N LEU A 296 10.63 -11.37 -17.37
CA LEU A 296 9.51 -12.21 -16.94
C LEU A 296 9.68 -12.72 -15.49
N ILE A 297 10.89 -13.16 -15.11
CA ILE A 297 11.16 -13.63 -13.75
C ILE A 297 11.05 -12.48 -12.75
N VAL A 298 11.61 -11.31 -13.06
CA VAL A 298 11.60 -10.14 -12.18
C VAL A 298 10.16 -9.63 -12.03
N GLU A 299 9.51 -9.29 -13.13
CA GLU A 299 8.14 -8.78 -13.17
C GLU A 299 7.18 -9.74 -12.48
N GLY A 300 7.20 -11.01 -12.89
CA GLY A 300 6.35 -12.04 -12.31
C GLY A 300 6.57 -12.25 -10.81
N THR A 301 7.81 -12.17 -10.33
CA THR A 301 8.10 -12.28 -8.89
C THR A 301 7.58 -11.06 -8.12
N PHE A 302 7.86 -9.85 -8.60
CA PHE A 302 7.44 -8.62 -7.93
C PHE A 302 5.91 -8.45 -7.96
N ASN A 303 5.24 -8.80 -9.07
CA ASN A 303 3.78 -8.81 -9.16
C ASN A 303 3.17 -9.84 -8.20
N GLY A 304 3.75 -11.04 -8.09
CA GLY A 304 3.32 -12.05 -7.12
C GLY A 304 3.41 -11.54 -5.68
N LEU A 305 4.56 -10.97 -5.30
CA LEU A 305 4.77 -10.38 -3.98
C LEU A 305 3.81 -9.21 -3.72
N ALA A 306 3.67 -8.29 -4.66
CA ALA A 306 2.78 -7.13 -4.57
C ALA A 306 1.32 -7.52 -4.38
N SER A 307 0.84 -8.48 -5.18
CA SER A 307 -0.51 -9.03 -5.05
C SER A 307 -0.77 -9.54 -3.63
N GLY A 308 0.14 -10.34 -3.06
CA GLY A 308 -0.03 -10.86 -1.71
C GLY A 308 -0.08 -9.76 -0.64
N ILE A 309 0.72 -8.70 -0.79
CA ILE A 309 0.66 -7.53 0.11
C ILE A 309 -0.70 -6.85 -0.02
N LEU A 310 -1.16 -6.53 -1.24
CA LEU A 310 -2.43 -5.84 -1.48
C LEU A 310 -3.64 -6.64 -1.01
N ILE A 311 -3.64 -7.96 -1.21
CA ILE A 311 -4.69 -8.87 -0.72
C ILE A 311 -4.75 -8.81 0.81
N TYR A 312 -3.61 -8.94 1.49
CA TYR A 312 -3.56 -8.84 2.94
C TYR A 312 -4.05 -7.47 3.43
N MET A 313 -3.52 -6.38 2.86
CA MET A 313 -3.89 -5.01 3.22
C MET A 313 -5.40 -4.79 3.06
N ALA A 314 -5.98 -5.24 1.96
CA ALA A 314 -7.41 -5.08 1.71
C ALA A 314 -8.25 -5.90 2.71
N LEU A 315 -7.97 -7.19 2.89
CA LEU A 315 -8.77 -8.06 3.76
C LEU A 315 -8.59 -7.76 5.25
N VAL A 316 -7.35 -7.56 5.70
CA VAL A 316 -7.02 -7.46 7.13
C VAL A 316 -7.01 -6.01 7.60
N ASP A 317 -6.27 -5.14 6.93
CA ASP A 317 -6.04 -3.77 7.44
C ASP A 317 -7.16 -2.79 7.12
N LEU A 318 -7.87 -3.00 6.02
CA LEU A 318 -9.01 -2.18 5.63
C LEU A 318 -10.32 -2.86 6.05
N LEU A 319 -10.64 -4.02 5.47
CA LEU A 319 -11.95 -4.64 5.62
C LEU A 319 -12.19 -5.18 7.02
N ALA A 320 -11.30 -6.03 7.57
CA ALA A 320 -11.51 -6.57 8.90
C ALA A 320 -11.51 -5.46 9.96
N ALA A 321 -10.62 -4.48 9.86
CA ALA A 321 -10.60 -3.33 10.77
C ALA A 321 -11.90 -2.50 10.74
N ASP A 322 -12.47 -2.24 9.55
CA ASP A 322 -13.68 -1.44 9.42
C ASP A 322 -14.96 -2.23 9.70
N PHE A 323 -15.02 -3.49 9.29
CA PHE A 323 -16.21 -4.33 9.47
C PHE A 323 -16.39 -4.83 10.92
N MET A 324 -15.29 -4.89 11.68
CA MET A 324 -15.34 -5.17 13.11
C MET A 324 -15.58 -3.92 13.96
N ASN A 325 -15.75 -2.75 13.35
CA ASN A 325 -16.07 -1.53 14.08
C ASN A 325 -17.51 -1.59 14.65
N PRO A 326 -17.70 -1.40 15.98
CA PRO A 326 -19.02 -1.45 16.61
C PRO A 326 -20.05 -0.50 15.97
N ARG A 327 -19.60 0.63 15.44
CA ARG A 327 -20.48 1.58 14.74
C ARG A 327 -21.12 0.97 13.49
N LEU A 328 -20.34 0.21 12.71
CA LEU A 328 -20.85 -0.45 11.52
C LEU A 328 -21.80 -1.59 11.91
N GLN A 329 -21.40 -2.40 12.90
CA GLN A 329 -22.19 -3.55 13.35
C GLN A 329 -23.54 -3.14 13.98
N ASN A 330 -23.59 -1.99 14.65
CA ASN A 330 -24.81 -1.48 15.26
C ASN A 330 -25.74 -0.74 14.28
N ASN A 331 -25.34 -0.51 13.02
CA ASN A 331 -26.11 0.22 12.03
C ASN A 331 -26.29 -0.59 10.73
N PHE A 332 -27.39 -1.35 10.66
CA PHE A 332 -27.71 -2.20 9.52
C PHE A 332 -27.77 -1.46 8.17
N LYS A 333 -28.28 -0.22 8.16
CA LYS A 333 -28.35 0.59 6.94
C LYS A 333 -26.95 0.94 6.44
N LEU A 334 -26.06 1.36 7.33
CA LEU A 334 -24.67 1.64 6.99
C LEU A 334 -23.95 0.38 6.51
N GLN A 335 -24.16 -0.75 7.20
CA GLN A 335 -23.61 -2.04 6.82
C GLN A 335 -24.01 -2.43 5.40
N LEU A 336 -25.28 -2.26 5.02
CA LEU A 336 -25.73 -2.53 3.65
C LEU A 336 -25.03 -1.64 2.61
N TRP A 337 -24.91 -0.34 2.88
CA TRP A 337 -24.22 0.60 1.98
C TRP A 337 -22.73 0.29 1.84
N VAL A 338 -22.05 -0.06 2.93
CA VAL A 338 -20.64 -0.43 2.95
C VAL A 338 -20.40 -1.74 2.18
N ASN A 339 -21.25 -2.75 2.36
CA ASN A 339 -21.16 -3.99 1.58
C ASN A 339 -21.43 -3.76 0.08
N ALA A 340 -22.45 -2.96 -0.26
CA ALA A 340 -22.74 -2.62 -1.64
C ALA A 340 -21.58 -1.86 -2.30
N ALA A 341 -20.97 -0.91 -1.59
CA ALA A 341 -19.81 -0.17 -2.06
C ALA A 341 -18.58 -1.06 -2.24
N LEU A 342 -18.32 -1.98 -1.30
CA LEU A 342 -17.26 -2.98 -1.41
C LEU A 342 -17.40 -3.82 -2.68
N LEU A 343 -18.59 -4.39 -2.91
CA LEU A 343 -18.87 -5.20 -4.10
C LEU A 343 -18.79 -4.38 -5.39
N LEU A 344 -19.26 -3.12 -5.36
CA LEU A 344 -19.15 -2.21 -6.48
C LEU A 344 -17.69 -1.93 -6.83
N GLY A 345 -16.83 -1.69 -5.83
CA GLY A 345 -15.40 -1.43 -6.04
C GLY A 345 -14.69 -2.63 -6.68
N ALA A 346 -14.91 -3.81 -6.11
CA ALA A 346 -14.36 -5.05 -6.65
C ALA A 346 -14.87 -5.34 -8.06
N GLY A 347 -16.18 -5.14 -8.30
CA GLY A 347 -16.80 -5.31 -9.61
C GLY A 347 -16.26 -4.35 -10.67
N CYS A 348 -16.13 -3.06 -10.34
CA CYS A 348 -15.56 -2.05 -11.24
C CYS A 348 -14.12 -2.40 -11.65
N MET A 349 -13.27 -2.74 -10.68
CA MET A 349 -11.87 -3.09 -10.98
C MET A 349 -11.77 -4.41 -11.77
N SER A 350 -12.61 -5.39 -11.46
CA SER A 350 -12.66 -6.64 -12.23
C SER A 350 -13.11 -6.43 -13.68
N LEU A 351 -14.06 -5.51 -13.90
CA LEU A 351 -14.49 -5.13 -15.25
C LEU A 351 -13.37 -4.41 -16.00
N LEU A 352 -12.62 -3.52 -15.35
CA LEU A 352 -11.49 -2.84 -15.97
C LEU A 352 -10.36 -3.81 -16.31
N ALA A 353 -10.06 -4.77 -15.43
CA ALA A 353 -9.04 -5.80 -15.67
C ALA A 353 -9.34 -6.68 -16.89
N LYS A 354 -10.62 -6.85 -17.27
CA LYS A 354 -10.99 -7.56 -18.50
C LYS A 354 -10.64 -6.75 -19.77
N TRP A 355 -10.57 -5.43 -19.67
CA TRP A 355 -10.37 -4.51 -20.79
C TRP A 355 -8.95 -3.96 -20.90
N ALA A 356 -8.19 -4.02 -19.80
CA ALA A 356 -6.76 -3.70 -19.73
C ALA A 356 -5.93 -4.79 -20.41
#